data_AF-D9QGA5-F1
#
_entry.id   AF-D9QGA5-F1
#
_cell.length_a   1.000
_cell.length_b   1.000
_cell.length_c   1.000
_cell.angle_alpha   90.00
_cell.angle_beta   90.00
_cell.angle_gamma   90.00
#
_symmetry.space_group_name_H-M   'P 1'
#
loop_
_entity.id
_entity.type
_entity.pdbx_description
1 polymer ?
#
loop_
_entity_poly.entity_id
_entity_poly.type
_entity_poly.pdbx_seq_one_letter_code
_entity_poly.pdbx_strand_id
1 'polypeptide(L)'
;MAQTAVLELGPDNGSRSFSTYAGLLRWIVDERAKWVWLEGQSDPGNSINRVLGRFNQLEAQVQRRRDEGIPLTTAIDEIRGYFEPNGDEVYLAGSSAGRQIQLIGEVHGRESAATALSLVRNWMAPSNLSTLDQFKGALGLSLPSTLTGEKSNQALDAERKAFRASARKMVSEGETAEANRAAAVDAELVALRRETMDLRRRLTRRWGQRRRAQRARHEAAISEIKAVTVAYNEFMHLQAPADYWAKKASAHKTAEDAARGRLYVFFPIALVGISLAFAAVGAALLRPGPGPATPVYVVVSAGLATFAGLIFWVGRLLTRLYLSEHHLRKDAEEREVMTTTYLALTRDQAADEKDRHIILSALFRNSSDGIVKEDGGVDPTMAGMVARLGMGR
;
A
#
# COMPACT_ATOMS: atom_id res chain seq x y z
N MET A 1 64.66 1.71 11.37
CA MET A 1 64.27 1.29 10.00
C MET A 1 65.19 2.00 9.03
N ALA A 2 66.01 1.27 8.25
CA ALA A 2 66.89 1.90 7.28
C ALA A 2 66.03 2.57 6.19
N GLN A 3 66.05 3.90 6.12
CA GLN A 3 65.31 4.64 5.09
C GLN A 3 65.90 4.26 3.73
N THR A 4 65.07 3.68 2.87
CA THR A 4 65.45 3.31 1.51
C THR A 4 65.12 4.48 0.60
N ALA A 5 66.14 5.03 -0.06
CA ALA A 5 65.99 6.16 -0.97
C ALA A 5 65.89 5.64 -2.42
N VAL A 6 64.94 6.16 -3.19
CA VAL A 6 64.66 5.71 -4.56
C VAL A 6 65.15 6.77 -5.55
N LEU A 7 66.03 6.36 -6.46
CA LEU A 7 66.55 7.18 -7.55
C LEU A 7 65.81 6.80 -8.85
N GLU A 8 65.09 7.77 -9.41
CA GLU A 8 64.47 7.66 -10.73
C GLU A 8 65.53 7.94 -11.81
N LEU A 9 65.71 7.00 -12.75
CA LEU A 9 66.78 7.01 -13.76
C LEU A 9 66.30 7.46 -15.14
N GLY A 10 65.12 8.06 -15.19
CA GLY A 10 64.45 8.50 -16.41
C GLY A 10 63.55 7.44 -17.05
N PRO A 11 62.78 7.83 -18.10
CA PRO A 11 61.69 7.04 -18.68
C PRO A 11 62.11 5.67 -19.24
N ASP A 12 63.38 5.53 -19.65
CA ASP A 12 63.90 4.31 -20.28
C ASP A 12 64.63 3.36 -19.32
N ASN A 13 64.91 3.79 -18.07
CA ASN A 13 65.79 3.08 -17.15
C ASN A 13 65.14 2.68 -15.81
N GLY A 14 63.89 3.11 -15.58
CA GLY A 14 63.13 2.81 -14.36
C GLY A 14 63.73 3.45 -13.10
N SER A 15 63.53 2.81 -11.94
CA SER A 15 64.00 3.31 -10.65
C SER A 15 64.88 2.30 -9.92
N ARG A 16 65.82 2.81 -9.11
CA ARG A 16 66.70 1.99 -8.25
C ARG A 16 66.66 2.47 -6.82
N SER A 17 66.55 1.52 -5.90
CA SER A 17 66.51 1.79 -4.46
C SER A 17 67.87 1.55 -3.80
N PHE A 18 68.32 2.49 -2.97
CA PHE A 18 69.56 2.40 -2.21
C PHE A 18 69.31 2.59 -0.71
N SER A 19 69.93 1.74 0.11
CA SER A 19 69.82 1.79 1.56
C SER A 19 71.07 2.37 2.25
N THR A 20 72.18 2.55 1.52
CA THR A 20 73.44 3.06 2.04
C THR A 20 74.19 3.90 1.00
N TYR A 21 74.97 4.89 1.45
CA TYR A 21 75.89 5.64 0.60
C TYR A 21 76.92 4.73 -0.09
N ALA A 22 77.39 3.68 0.58
CA ALA A 22 78.30 2.71 0.00
C ALA A 22 77.68 1.96 -1.18
N GLY A 23 76.40 1.61 -1.10
CA GLY A 23 75.67 0.98 -2.20
C GLY A 23 75.48 1.91 -3.40
N LEU A 24 75.17 3.18 -3.16
CA LEU A 24 75.04 4.19 -4.22
C LEU A 24 76.38 4.46 -4.92
N LEU A 25 77.45 4.70 -4.15
CA LEU A 25 78.79 4.92 -4.69
C LEU A 25 79.30 3.73 -5.50
N ARG A 26 79.10 2.50 -4.97
CA ARG A 26 79.47 1.29 -5.71
C ARG A 26 78.73 1.19 -7.05
N TRP A 27 77.44 1.47 -7.07
CA TRP A 27 76.68 1.47 -8.31
C TRP A 27 77.18 2.51 -9.32
N ILE A 28 77.50 3.74 -8.87
CA ILE A 28 78.06 4.79 -9.74
C ILE A 28 79.39 4.34 -10.35
N VAL A 29 80.27 3.74 -9.54
CA VAL A 29 81.56 3.21 -10.01
C VAL A 29 81.37 2.04 -10.97
N ASP A 30 80.46 1.11 -10.66
CA ASP A 30 80.14 -0.03 -11.53
C ASP A 30 79.56 0.44 -12.87
N GLU A 31 78.77 1.53 -12.86
CA GLU A 31 78.21 2.11 -14.09
C GLU A 31 79.27 2.86 -14.90
N ARG A 32 80.17 3.61 -14.25
CA ARG A 32 81.33 4.25 -14.89
C ARG A 32 82.22 3.21 -15.57
N ALA A 33 82.48 2.09 -14.90
CA ALA A 33 83.33 1.01 -15.41
C ALA A 33 82.81 0.43 -16.74
N LYS A 34 81.49 0.46 -16.99
CA LYS A 34 80.89 0.01 -18.25
C LYS A 34 81.16 0.92 -19.45
N TRP A 35 81.78 2.09 -19.23
CA TRP A 35 82.15 3.03 -20.28
C TRP A 35 83.67 3.14 -20.49
N VAL A 36 84.47 2.62 -19.55
CA VAL A 36 85.95 2.66 -19.61
C VAL A 36 86.51 1.94 -20.84
N TRP A 37 85.80 0.95 -21.39
CA TRP A 37 86.23 0.24 -22.60
C TRP A 37 86.31 1.15 -23.84
N LEU A 38 85.69 2.33 -23.79
CA LEU A 38 85.80 3.37 -24.81
C LEU A 38 87.02 4.30 -24.58
N GLU A 39 87.93 4.04 -23.65
CA GLU A 39 89.14 4.84 -23.54
C GLU A 39 90.20 4.41 -24.57
N GLY A 40 91.01 5.37 -25.05
CA GLY A 40 92.21 5.11 -25.85
C GLY A 40 92.02 5.08 -27.37
N GLN A 41 90.82 5.42 -27.89
CA GLN A 41 90.59 5.63 -29.31
C GLN A 41 90.33 7.10 -29.69
N SER A 42 90.22 7.36 -30.98
CA SER A 42 89.73 8.64 -31.52
C SER A 42 88.32 8.92 -30.99
N ASP A 43 88.16 10.04 -30.29
CA ASP A 43 86.90 10.50 -29.70
C ASP A 43 86.51 11.88 -30.25
N PRO A 44 86.07 11.92 -31.50
CA PRO A 44 85.67 13.16 -32.12
C PRO A 44 84.36 13.61 -31.41
N GLY A 45 84.42 14.75 -30.72
CA GLY A 45 83.36 15.24 -29.82
C GLY A 45 83.69 15.19 -28.32
N ASN A 46 84.82 14.57 -27.94
CA ASN A 46 85.25 14.43 -26.54
C ASN A 46 84.17 13.75 -25.67
N SER A 47 83.38 12.85 -26.27
CA SER A 47 82.22 12.21 -25.65
C SER A 47 82.57 11.31 -24.48
N ILE A 48 83.70 10.62 -24.54
CA ILE A 48 84.16 9.66 -23.53
C ILE A 48 84.64 10.41 -22.31
N ASN A 49 85.49 11.43 -22.51
CA ASN A 49 85.94 12.28 -21.41
C ASN A 49 84.77 13.06 -20.79
N ARG A 50 83.76 13.43 -21.57
CA ARG A 50 82.52 14.03 -21.05
C ARG A 50 81.76 13.02 -20.18
N VAL A 51 81.47 11.83 -20.67
CA VAL A 51 80.72 10.81 -19.91
C VAL A 51 81.48 10.40 -18.64
N LEU A 52 82.76 10.06 -18.75
CA LEU A 52 83.58 9.67 -17.60
C LEU A 52 83.77 10.85 -16.63
N GLY A 53 83.96 12.06 -17.16
CA GLY A 53 84.02 13.29 -16.37
C GLY A 53 82.74 13.54 -15.58
N ARG A 54 81.56 13.28 -16.16
CA ARG A 54 80.28 13.38 -15.45
C ARG A 54 80.13 12.33 -14.36
N PHE A 55 80.52 11.08 -14.61
CA PHE A 55 80.53 10.06 -13.56
C PHE A 55 81.51 10.41 -12.42
N ASN A 56 82.68 10.99 -12.74
CA ASN A 56 83.63 11.46 -11.72
C ASN A 56 83.07 12.64 -10.90
N GLN A 57 82.36 13.58 -11.55
CA GLN A 57 81.67 14.69 -10.86
C GLN A 57 80.57 14.17 -9.95
N LEU A 58 79.77 13.22 -10.43
CA LEU A 58 78.70 12.58 -9.66
C LEU A 58 79.27 11.82 -8.45
N GLU A 59 80.33 11.05 -8.64
CA GLU A 59 81.02 10.34 -7.56
C GLU A 59 81.56 11.32 -6.50
N ALA A 60 82.27 12.37 -6.92
CA ALA A 60 82.81 13.38 -6.02
C ALA A 60 81.70 14.16 -5.28
N GLN A 61 80.56 14.41 -5.93
CA GLN A 61 79.40 15.03 -5.28
C GLN A 61 78.83 14.11 -4.20
N VAL A 62 78.60 12.83 -4.50
CA VAL A 62 78.06 11.87 -3.52
C VAL A 62 79.05 11.63 -2.37
N GLN A 63 80.36 11.60 -2.63
CA GLN A 63 81.39 11.50 -1.59
C GLN A 63 81.38 12.72 -0.66
N ARG A 64 81.35 13.95 -1.19
CA ARG A 64 81.25 15.17 -0.36
C ARG A 64 80.00 15.17 0.52
N ARG A 65 78.84 14.78 -0.04
CA ARG A 65 77.58 14.72 0.73
C ARG A 65 77.61 13.69 1.85
N ARG A 66 78.29 12.56 1.63
CA ARG A 66 78.56 11.57 2.68
C ARG A 66 79.42 12.16 3.79
N ASP A 67 80.49 12.88 3.45
CA ASP A 67 81.44 13.44 4.41
C ASP A 67 80.84 14.62 5.20
N GLU A 68 79.92 15.37 4.59
CA GLU A 68 79.11 16.42 5.21
C GLU A 68 77.99 15.88 6.13
N GLY A 69 77.77 14.56 6.17
CA GLY A 69 76.76 13.93 7.02
C GLY A 69 75.31 14.14 6.55
N ILE A 70 75.10 14.49 5.28
CA ILE A 70 73.77 14.76 4.71
C ILE A 70 72.98 13.44 4.58
N PRO A 71 71.66 13.41 4.85
CA PRO A 71 70.84 12.21 4.65
C PRO A 71 70.86 11.69 3.20
N LEU A 72 70.89 10.37 3.02
CA LEU A 72 70.96 9.72 1.70
C LEU A 72 69.80 10.12 0.77
N THR A 73 68.60 10.31 1.31
CA THR A 73 67.42 10.75 0.55
C THR A 73 67.65 12.11 -0.10
N THR A 74 68.18 13.08 0.65
CA THR A 74 68.50 14.42 0.16
C THR A 74 69.60 14.38 -0.89
N ALA A 75 70.63 13.56 -0.69
CA ALA A 75 71.68 13.39 -1.69
C ALA A 75 71.17 12.75 -2.99
N ILE A 76 70.22 11.80 -2.91
CA ILE A 76 69.58 11.19 -4.10
C ILE A 76 68.73 12.20 -4.87
N ASP A 77 67.98 13.05 -4.16
CA ASP A 77 67.17 14.08 -4.81
C ASP A 77 68.02 15.12 -5.53
N GLU A 78 69.17 15.51 -4.97
CA GLU A 78 70.10 16.45 -5.62
C GLU A 78 70.77 15.89 -6.87
N ILE A 79 71.05 14.58 -6.90
CA ILE A 79 71.67 13.94 -8.08
C ILE A 79 70.66 13.47 -9.12
N ARG A 80 69.36 13.52 -8.82
CA ARG A 80 68.29 13.13 -9.75
C ARG A 80 68.40 13.87 -11.07
N GLY A 81 68.77 15.16 -11.03
CA GLY A 81 68.93 16.00 -12.21
C GLY A 81 69.97 15.50 -13.22
N TYR A 82 70.93 14.63 -12.84
CA TYR A 82 71.88 14.02 -13.78
C TYR A 82 71.25 12.96 -14.70
N PHE A 83 70.05 12.49 -14.35
CA PHE A 83 69.34 11.40 -15.05
C PHE A 83 68.03 11.88 -15.71
N GLU A 84 67.68 13.16 -15.58
CA GLU A 84 66.49 13.75 -16.19
C GLU A 84 66.72 14.16 -17.66
N PRO A 85 65.68 14.19 -18.52
CA PRO A 85 65.80 14.40 -19.97
C PRO A 85 66.46 15.72 -20.43
N ASN A 86 66.55 16.72 -19.54
CA ASN A 86 67.11 18.05 -19.82
C ASN A 86 68.31 18.44 -18.94
N GLY A 87 68.73 17.58 -18.00
CA GLY A 87 69.95 17.81 -17.20
C GLY A 87 71.18 17.26 -17.91
N ASP A 88 72.40 17.62 -17.50
CA ASP A 88 73.70 17.19 -18.07
C ASP A 88 74.03 15.67 -17.87
N GLU A 89 73.10 14.82 -18.32
CA GLU A 89 73.20 13.57 -19.09
C GLU A 89 74.29 12.53 -18.78
N VAL A 90 74.12 11.81 -17.67
CA VAL A 90 74.82 10.52 -17.45
C VAL A 90 74.16 9.43 -18.31
N TYR A 91 74.90 8.79 -19.22
CA TYR A 91 74.39 7.62 -19.93
C TYR A 91 74.50 6.37 -19.09
N LEU A 92 73.35 5.76 -18.81
CA LEU A 92 73.32 4.41 -18.30
C LEU A 92 73.55 3.43 -19.43
N ALA A 93 74.51 2.53 -19.24
CA ALA A 93 74.80 1.43 -20.14
C ALA A 93 73.55 0.55 -20.38
N GLY A 94 72.67 0.46 -19.38
CA GLY A 94 71.42 -0.29 -19.46
C GLY A 94 70.30 0.38 -20.27
N SER A 95 70.44 1.63 -20.69
CA SER A 95 69.41 2.36 -21.45
C SER A 95 69.25 1.82 -22.87
N SER A 96 68.13 2.16 -23.52
CA SER A 96 67.88 1.89 -24.95
C SER A 96 69.06 2.35 -25.81
N ALA A 97 69.47 3.61 -25.65
CA ALA A 97 70.62 4.22 -26.31
C ALA A 97 71.97 3.62 -25.86
N GLY A 98 72.15 3.34 -24.56
CA GLY A 98 73.37 2.74 -24.02
C GLY A 98 73.65 1.35 -24.59
N ARG A 99 72.62 0.50 -24.66
CA ARG A 99 72.71 -0.82 -25.30
C ARG A 99 73.02 -0.71 -26.79
N GLN A 100 72.42 0.26 -27.48
CA GLN A 100 72.71 0.49 -28.90
C GLN A 100 74.17 0.90 -29.13
N ILE A 101 74.72 1.79 -28.29
CA ILE A 101 76.13 2.22 -28.37
C ILE A 101 77.07 1.04 -28.10
N GLN A 102 76.75 0.18 -27.13
CA GLN A 102 77.52 -1.04 -26.85
C GLN A 102 77.51 -1.99 -28.06
N LEU A 103 76.34 -2.22 -28.64
CA LEU A 103 76.21 -3.07 -29.84
C LEU A 103 76.99 -2.51 -31.03
N ILE A 104 76.96 -1.19 -31.25
CA ILE A 104 77.77 -0.53 -32.29
C ILE A 104 79.26 -0.78 -32.03
N GLY A 105 79.68 -0.75 -30.77
CA GLY A 105 81.07 -1.03 -30.38
C GLY A 105 81.50 -2.47 -30.61
N GLU A 106 80.63 -3.42 -30.30
CA GLU A 106 80.87 -4.84 -30.52
C GLU A 106 81.00 -5.18 -32.01
N VAL A 107 80.20 -4.52 -32.86
CA VAL A 107 80.09 -4.85 -34.29
C VAL A 107 81.06 -4.05 -35.16
N HIS A 108 81.26 -2.76 -34.84
CA HIS A 108 82.03 -1.82 -35.66
C HIS A 108 83.23 -1.20 -34.96
N GLY A 109 83.54 -1.66 -33.74
CA GLY A 109 84.71 -1.22 -32.99
C GLY A 109 84.48 0.04 -32.16
N ARG A 110 85.46 0.35 -31.32
CA ARG A 110 85.36 1.37 -30.25
C ARG A 110 85.17 2.80 -30.76
N GLU A 111 85.81 3.15 -31.89
CA GLU A 111 85.66 4.49 -32.52
C GLU A 111 84.24 4.70 -33.06
N SER A 112 83.63 3.67 -33.63
CA SER A 112 82.25 3.71 -34.11
C SER A 112 81.27 3.95 -32.95
N ALA A 113 81.49 3.32 -31.79
CA ALA A 113 80.68 3.53 -30.59
C ALA A 113 80.87 4.91 -29.97
N ALA A 114 82.10 5.42 -29.89
CA ALA A 114 82.38 6.78 -29.43
C ALA A 114 81.70 7.83 -30.31
N THR A 115 81.75 7.64 -31.62
CA THR A 115 81.09 8.54 -32.58
C THR A 115 79.57 8.48 -32.46
N ALA A 116 79.01 7.27 -32.28
CA ALA A 116 77.59 7.11 -32.01
C ALA A 116 77.18 7.85 -30.72
N LEU A 117 77.94 7.71 -29.65
CA LEU A 117 77.71 8.44 -28.40
C LEU A 117 77.72 9.97 -28.62
N SER A 118 78.69 10.49 -29.36
CA SER A 118 78.77 11.93 -29.71
C SER A 118 77.55 12.43 -30.49
N LEU A 119 77.02 11.63 -31.42
CA LEU A 119 75.92 12.00 -32.29
C LEU A 119 74.54 11.97 -31.59
N VAL A 120 74.27 10.97 -30.74
CA VAL A 120 72.97 10.89 -30.03
C VAL A 120 72.73 12.11 -29.14
N ARG A 121 73.80 12.70 -28.59
CA ARG A 121 73.71 13.93 -27.76
C ARG A 121 73.96 15.22 -28.50
N ASN A 122 74.11 15.16 -29.82
CA ASN A 122 74.42 16.35 -30.61
C ASN A 122 75.72 17.06 -30.14
N TRP A 123 76.64 16.34 -29.47
CA TRP A 123 77.97 16.84 -29.10
C TRP A 123 78.89 16.92 -30.33
N MET A 124 78.47 16.30 -31.41
CA MET A 124 79.04 16.37 -32.73
C MET A 124 77.94 16.60 -33.76
N ALA A 125 78.19 17.48 -34.72
CA ALA A 125 77.37 17.58 -35.92
C ALA A 125 77.74 16.45 -36.91
N PRO A 126 76.76 15.84 -37.61
CA PRO A 126 77.04 14.83 -38.63
C PRO A 126 77.99 15.29 -39.75
N SER A 127 78.13 16.60 -39.96
CA SER A 127 79.10 17.20 -40.89
C SER A 127 80.57 17.00 -40.50
N ASN A 128 80.85 16.64 -39.25
CA ASN A 128 82.20 16.54 -38.71
C ASN A 128 82.75 15.09 -38.74
N LEU A 129 82.04 14.18 -39.42
CA LEU A 129 82.49 12.80 -39.63
C LEU A 129 83.62 12.76 -40.67
N SER A 130 84.74 12.16 -40.30
CA SER A 130 86.00 12.22 -41.06
C SER A 130 86.63 10.86 -41.33
N THR A 131 86.32 9.83 -40.51
CA THR A 131 86.84 8.47 -40.67
C THR A 131 85.73 7.48 -41.05
N LEU A 132 86.11 6.36 -41.66
CA LEU A 132 85.16 5.29 -42.02
C LEU A 132 84.47 4.71 -40.78
N ASP A 133 85.16 4.61 -39.65
CA ASP A 133 84.59 4.09 -38.41
C ASP A 133 83.63 5.11 -37.76
N GLN A 134 83.91 6.41 -37.87
CA GLN A 134 82.94 7.46 -37.51
C GLN A 134 81.64 7.34 -38.33
N PHE A 135 81.76 7.08 -39.63
CA PHE A 135 80.60 6.88 -40.50
C PHE A 135 79.81 5.59 -40.14
N LYS A 136 80.50 4.49 -39.80
CA LYS A 136 79.85 3.26 -39.30
C LYS A 136 79.09 3.51 -38.00
N GLY A 137 79.62 4.34 -37.11
CA GLY A 137 78.93 4.78 -35.89
C GLY A 137 77.61 5.51 -36.18
N ALA A 138 77.64 6.48 -37.10
CA ALA A 138 76.46 7.22 -37.53
C ALA A 138 75.41 6.33 -38.22
N LEU A 139 75.87 5.40 -39.07
CA LEU A 139 74.99 4.42 -39.72
C LEU A 139 74.36 3.44 -38.72
N GLY A 140 75.12 2.98 -37.72
CA GLY A 140 74.58 2.10 -36.67
C GLY A 140 73.47 2.74 -35.83
N LEU A 141 73.50 4.06 -35.65
CA LEU A 141 72.43 4.79 -34.99
C LEU A 141 71.16 4.89 -35.84
N SER A 142 71.33 5.25 -37.10
CA SER A 142 70.24 5.50 -38.04
C SER A 142 69.60 4.23 -38.59
N LEU A 143 70.35 3.13 -38.64
CA LEU A 143 69.89 1.83 -39.11
C LEU A 143 70.23 0.72 -38.09
N PRO A 144 69.53 0.63 -36.95
CA PRO A 144 69.80 -0.39 -35.93
C PRO A 144 69.68 -1.83 -36.45
N SER A 145 68.89 -2.03 -37.51
CA SER A 145 68.66 -3.32 -38.16
C SER A 145 69.83 -3.83 -39.02
N THR A 146 70.80 -2.99 -39.37
CA THR A 146 72.01 -3.43 -40.11
C THR A 146 73.12 -3.90 -39.17
N LEU A 147 73.03 -3.59 -37.88
CA LEU A 147 73.98 -4.00 -36.84
C LEU A 147 73.89 -5.48 -36.44
N THR A 148 72.87 -6.20 -36.91
CA THR A 148 72.43 -7.45 -36.27
C THR A 148 72.41 -8.64 -37.22
N GLY A 149 73.59 -9.16 -37.53
CA GLY A 149 73.75 -10.50 -38.12
C GLY A 149 73.41 -11.60 -37.11
N GLU A 150 72.41 -12.43 -37.44
CA GLU A 150 72.01 -13.71 -36.81
C GLU A 150 71.53 -13.74 -35.35
N LYS A 151 72.23 -13.13 -34.36
CA LYS A 151 71.83 -13.26 -32.94
C LYS A 151 70.56 -12.48 -32.57
N SER A 152 70.29 -11.37 -33.27
CA SER A 152 69.05 -10.60 -33.06
C SER A 152 67.81 -11.34 -33.56
N ASN A 153 67.93 -12.13 -34.63
CA ASN A 153 66.79 -12.89 -35.15
C ASN A 153 66.30 -13.92 -34.13
N GLN A 154 67.20 -14.58 -33.39
CA GLN A 154 66.81 -15.53 -32.34
C GLN A 154 66.22 -14.84 -31.11
N ALA A 155 66.76 -13.69 -30.70
CA ALA A 155 66.21 -12.89 -29.60
C ALA A 155 64.83 -12.31 -29.97
N LEU A 156 64.66 -11.80 -31.19
CA LEU A 156 63.39 -11.32 -31.72
C LEU A 156 62.35 -12.44 -31.84
N ASP A 157 62.76 -13.66 -32.20
CA ASP A 157 61.85 -14.81 -32.24
C ASP A 157 61.43 -15.26 -30.83
N ALA A 158 62.34 -15.20 -29.86
CA ALA A 158 62.03 -15.47 -28.45
C ALA A 158 61.06 -14.40 -27.90
N GLU A 159 61.29 -13.12 -28.19
CA GLU A 159 60.38 -12.03 -27.81
C GLU A 159 59.02 -12.15 -28.50
N ARG A 160 58.97 -12.50 -29.79
CA ARG A 160 57.70 -12.73 -30.51
C ARG A 160 56.93 -13.92 -29.93
N LYS A 161 57.61 -14.99 -29.52
CA LYS A 161 56.98 -16.13 -28.83
C LYS A 161 56.46 -15.74 -27.45
N ALA A 162 57.25 -15.00 -26.68
CA ALA A 162 56.83 -14.48 -25.37
C ALA A 162 55.64 -13.52 -25.50
N PHE A 163 55.66 -12.62 -26.47
CA PHE A 163 54.57 -11.70 -26.78
C PHE A 163 53.31 -12.44 -27.24
N ARG A 164 53.42 -13.46 -28.10
CA ARG A 164 52.27 -14.29 -28.50
C ARG A 164 51.69 -15.07 -27.32
N ALA A 165 52.54 -15.56 -26.41
CA ALA A 165 52.11 -16.27 -25.21
C ALA A 165 51.39 -15.32 -24.24
N SER A 166 51.92 -14.12 -24.01
CA SER A 166 51.26 -13.11 -23.17
C SER A 166 49.97 -12.59 -23.81
N ALA A 167 49.95 -12.35 -25.12
CA ALA A 167 48.75 -11.96 -25.85
C ALA A 167 47.65 -13.04 -25.77
N ARG A 168 47.99 -14.32 -25.96
CA ARG A 168 47.04 -15.44 -25.79
C ARG A 168 46.53 -15.53 -24.37
N LYS A 169 47.40 -15.36 -23.38
CA LYS A 169 47.02 -15.34 -21.96
C LYS A 169 46.02 -14.21 -21.68
N MET A 170 46.33 -12.99 -22.12
CA MET A 170 45.43 -11.83 -21.98
C MET A 170 44.08 -12.06 -22.65
N VAL A 171 44.06 -12.66 -23.85
CA VAL A 171 42.80 -13.02 -24.53
C VAL A 171 42.01 -14.05 -23.71
N SER A 172 42.64 -15.13 -23.23
CA SER A 172 41.95 -16.13 -22.42
C SER A 172 41.46 -15.60 -21.06
N GLU A 173 42.22 -14.70 -20.44
CA GLU A 173 41.81 -14.00 -19.21
C GLU A 173 40.64 -13.04 -19.49
N GLY A 174 40.64 -12.38 -20.66
CA GLY A 174 39.51 -11.59 -21.14
C GLY A 174 38.25 -12.42 -21.37
N GLU A 175 38.36 -13.52 -22.12
CA GLU A 175 37.24 -14.44 -22.40
C GLU A 175 36.64 -15.03 -21.13
N THR A 176 37.48 -15.46 -20.18
CA THR A 176 37.01 -15.99 -18.88
C THR A 176 36.39 -14.90 -18.01
N ALA A 177 36.94 -13.69 -18.01
CA ALA A 177 36.35 -12.54 -17.32
C ALA A 177 34.99 -12.14 -17.91
N GLU A 178 34.83 -12.16 -19.24
CA GLU A 178 33.54 -11.92 -19.91
C GLU A 178 32.54 -13.03 -19.61
N ALA A 179 32.95 -14.30 -19.68
CA ALA A 179 32.09 -15.44 -19.33
C ALA A 179 31.61 -15.36 -17.87
N ASN A 180 32.49 -14.98 -16.94
CA ASN A 180 32.12 -14.79 -15.53
C ASN A 180 31.17 -13.60 -15.34
N ARG A 181 31.37 -12.49 -16.06
CA ARG A 181 30.43 -11.36 -16.03
C ARG A 181 29.06 -11.74 -16.58
N ALA A 182 29.01 -12.47 -17.69
CA ALA A 182 27.76 -12.97 -18.28
C ALA A 182 27.02 -13.89 -17.29
N ALA A 183 27.74 -14.84 -16.67
CA ALA A 183 27.17 -15.75 -15.68
C ALA A 183 26.65 -15.01 -14.43
N ALA A 184 27.34 -13.95 -13.98
CA ALA A 184 26.90 -13.14 -12.85
C ALA A 184 25.61 -12.37 -13.17
N VAL A 185 25.50 -11.77 -14.37
CA VAL A 185 24.29 -11.09 -14.84
C VAL A 185 23.11 -12.06 -14.94
N ASP A 186 23.33 -13.25 -15.49
CA ASP A 186 22.29 -14.29 -15.58
C ASP A 186 21.82 -14.74 -14.18
N ALA A 187 22.75 -14.92 -13.24
CA ALA A 187 22.40 -15.27 -11.87
C ALA A 187 21.55 -14.19 -11.19
N GLU A 188 21.88 -12.92 -11.40
CA GLU A 188 21.12 -11.77 -10.89
C GLU A 188 19.72 -11.70 -11.51
N LEU A 189 19.61 -11.88 -12.83
CA LEU A 189 18.32 -11.93 -13.53
C LEU A 189 17.43 -13.07 -13.03
N VAL A 190 17.99 -14.25 -12.78
CA VAL A 190 17.26 -15.39 -12.21
C VAL A 190 16.79 -15.10 -10.79
N ALA A 191 17.63 -14.47 -9.96
CA ALA A 191 17.27 -14.07 -8.61
C ALA A 191 16.10 -13.05 -8.62
N LEU A 192 16.22 -12.00 -9.45
CA LEU A 192 15.18 -10.99 -9.61
C LEU A 192 13.86 -11.58 -10.12
N ARG A 193 13.93 -12.53 -11.06
CA ARG A 193 12.76 -13.25 -11.58
C ARG A 193 12.06 -14.09 -10.49
N ARG A 194 12.81 -14.71 -9.59
CA ARG A 194 12.25 -15.47 -8.46
C ARG A 194 11.56 -14.53 -7.46
N GLU A 195 12.22 -13.43 -7.11
CA GLU A 195 11.65 -12.44 -6.18
C GLU A 195 10.36 -11.83 -6.71
N THR A 196 10.36 -11.40 -7.97
CA THR A 196 9.17 -10.84 -8.64
C THR A 196 8.04 -11.86 -8.73
N MET A 197 8.33 -13.14 -9.02
CA MET A 197 7.34 -14.21 -8.99
C MET A 197 6.75 -14.43 -7.59
N ASP A 198 7.57 -14.40 -6.55
CA ASP A 198 7.10 -14.56 -5.17
C ASP A 198 6.31 -13.35 -4.67
N LEU A 199 6.73 -12.14 -5.05
CA LEU A 199 5.95 -10.92 -4.81
C LEU A 199 4.59 -11.01 -5.52
N ARG A 200 4.58 -11.38 -6.80
CA ARG A 200 3.34 -11.58 -7.58
C ARG A 200 2.42 -12.62 -6.96
N ARG A 201 2.97 -13.76 -6.51
CA ARG A 201 2.20 -14.81 -5.82
C ARG A 201 1.59 -14.30 -4.52
N ARG A 202 2.37 -13.59 -3.69
CA ARG A 202 1.89 -12.99 -2.43
C ARG A 202 0.79 -11.96 -2.67
N LEU A 203 0.99 -11.05 -3.63
CA LEU A 203 0.00 -10.05 -4.01
C LEU A 203 -1.27 -10.71 -4.55
N THR A 204 -1.16 -11.69 -5.45
CA THR A 204 -2.32 -12.39 -6.02
C THR A 204 -3.14 -13.10 -4.95
N ARG A 205 -2.47 -13.77 -3.98
CA ARG A 205 -3.15 -14.40 -2.84
C ARG A 205 -3.87 -13.37 -1.95
N ARG A 206 -3.20 -12.28 -1.58
CA ARG A 206 -3.80 -11.19 -0.77
C ARG A 206 -4.98 -10.55 -1.49
N TRP A 207 -4.85 -10.26 -2.79
CA TRP A 207 -5.91 -9.73 -3.63
C TRP A 207 -7.11 -10.69 -3.72
N GLY A 208 -6.85 -11.98 -3.91
CA GLY A 208 -7.89 -13.02 -3.94
C GLY A 208 -8.66 -13.10 -2.62
N GLN A 209 -7.96 -13.12 -1.48
CA GLN A 209 -8.58 -13.13 -0.16
C GLN A 209 -9.41 -11.87 0.09
N ARG A 210 -8.86 -10.68 -0.19
CA ARG A 210 -9.60 -9.41 -0.04
C ARG A 210 -10.84 -9.37 -0.93
N ARG A 211 -10.75 -9.80 -2.19
CA ARG A 211 -11.91 -9.88 -3.09
C ARG A 211 -12.98 -10.83 -2.58
N ARG A 212 -12.61 -12.00 -2.06
CA ARG A 212 -13.57 -12.96 -1.47
C ARG A 212 -14.26 -12.37 -0.23
N ALA A 213 -13.48 -11.79 0.67
CA ALA A 213 -14.01 -11.12 1.86
C ALA A 213 -14.95 -9.96 1.49
N GLN A 214 -14.57 -9.13 0.51
CA GLN A 214 -15.38 -8.02 0.05
C GLN A 214 -16.68 -8.48 -0.60
N ARG A 215 -16.63 -9.54 -1.43
CA ARG A 215 -17.83 -10.16 -2.01
C ARG A 215 -18.75 -10.73 -0.94
N ALA A 216 -18.21 -11.46 0.03
CA ALA A 216 -19.00 -11.99 1.14
C ALA A 216 -19.68 -10.86 1.95
N ARG A 217 -18.97 -9.75 2.19
CA ARG A 217 -19.56 -8.56 2.83
C ARG A 217 -20.67 -7.91 1.99
N HIS A 218 -20.47 -7.79 0.67
CA HIS A 218 -21.49 -7.24 -0.22
C HIS A 218 -22.74 -8.13 -0.25
N GLU A 219 -22.56 -9.44 -0.39
CA GLU A 219 -23.67 -10.39 -0.40
C GLU A 219 -24.43 -10.37 0.93
N ALA A 220 -23.71 -10.34 2.06
CA ALA A 220 -24.30 -10.21 3.38
C ALA A 220 -25.10 -8.91 3.53
N ALA A 221 -24.54 -7.77 3.10
CA ALA A 221 -25.23 -6.47 3.15
C ALA A 221 -26.49 -6.43 2.26
N ILE A 222 -26.43 -7.01 1.06
CA ILE A 222 -27.60 -7.11 0.18
C ILE A 222 -28.68 -7.98 0.82
N SER A 223 -28.29 -9.12 1.39
CA SER A 223 -29.20 -10.02 2.10
C SER A 223 -29.86 -9.33 3.30
N GLU A 224 -29.08 -8.58 4.08
CA GLU A 224 -29.56 -7.82 5.23
C GLU A 224 -30.56 -6.73 4.82
N ILE A 225 -30.23 -5.94 3.80
CA ILE A 225 -31.14 -4.91 3.26
C ILE A 225 -32.45 -5.55 2.77
N LYS A 226 -32.38 -6.68 2.05
CA LYS A 226 -33.58 -7.41 1.61
C LYS A 226 -34.41 -7.89 2.80
N ALA A 227 -33.78 -8.48 3.81
CA ALA A 227 -34.47 -8.95 5.02
C ALA A 227 -35.17 -7.80 5.76
N VAL A 228 -34.47 -6.66 5.94
CA VAL A 228 -35.06 -5.45 6.55
C VAL A 228 -36.21 -4.91 5.70
N THR A 229 -36.08 -4.89 4.37
CA THR A 229 -37.14 -4.40 3.47
C THR A 229 -38.40 -5.27 3.56
N VAL A 230 -38.24 -6.60 3.58
CA VAL A 230 -39.37 -7.53 3.72
C VAL A 230 -40.04 -7.35 5.08
N ALA A 231 -39.27 -7.32 6.17
CA ALA A 231 -39.79 -7.12 7.51
C ALA A 231 -40.51 -5.77 7.67
N TYR A 232 -39.97 -4.70 7.07
CA TYR A 232 -40.58 -3.38 7.06
C TYR A 232 -41.90 -3.37 6.27
N ASN A 233 -41.93 -3.96 5.07
CA ASN A 233 -43.15 -4.04 4.28
C ASN A 233 -44.24 -4.86 4.97
N GLU A 234 -43.88 -5.99 5.60
CA GLU A 234 -44.80 -6.82 6.38
C GLU A 234 -45.36 -6.04 7.59
N PHE A 235 -44.50 -5.29 8.29
CA PHE A 235 -44.92 -4.37 9.36
C PHE A 235 -45.91 -3.32 8.86
N MET A 236 -45.60 -2.63 7.76
CA MET A 236 -46.47 -1.58 7.20
C MET A 236 -47.82 -2.12 6.73
N HIS A 237 -47.87 -3.32 6.14
CA HIS A 237 -49.13 -3.96 5.73
C HIS A 237 -50.05 -4.29 6.91
N LEU A 238 -49.48 -4.65 8.06
CA LEU A 238 -50.22 -5.05 9.25
C LEU A 238 -50.53 -3.88 10.20
N GLN A 239 -49.76 -2.78 10.14
CA GLN A 239 -50.05 -1.55 10.87
C GLN A 239 -51.34 -0.87 10.38
N ALA A 240 -51.60 -0.87 9.07
CA ALA A 240 -52.80 -0.23 8.52
C ALA A 240 -54.13 -0.80 9.08
N PRO A 241 -54.31 -2.12 9.23
CA PRO A 241 -55.44 -2.71 9.94
C PRO A 241 -55.53 -2.30 11.42
N ALA A 242 -54.41 -2.26 12.15
CA ALA A 242 -54.41 -1.84 13.57
C ALA A 242 -54.88 -0.39 13.71
N ASP A 243 -54.33 0.51 12.89
CA ASP A 243 -54.73 1.92 12.84
C ASP A 243 -56.20 2.10 12.46
N TYR A 244 -56.72 1.25 11.56
CA TYR A 244 -58.13 1.26 11.19
C TYR A 244 -59.04 0.93 12.39
N TRP A 245 -58.75 -0.15 13.12
CA TRP A 245 -59.54 -0.56 14.28
C TRP A 245 -59.44 0.44 15.43
N ALA A 246 -58.27 1.03 15.66
CA ALA A 246 -58.07 2.10 16.63
C ALA A 246 -58.96 3.32 16.31
N LYS A 247 -58.97 3.76 15.05
CA LYS A 247 -59.83 4.87 14.59
C LYS A 247 -61.30 4.52 14.73
N LYS A 248 -61.70 3.29 14.39
CA LYS A 248 -63.08 2.83 14.50
C LYS A 248 -63.55 2.73 15.95
N ALA A 249 -62.70 2.25 16.86
CA ALA A 249 -62.96 2.24 18.30
C ALA A 249 -63.16 3.66 18.84
N SER A 250 -62.32 4.61 18.43
CA SER A 250 -62.47 6.02 18.78
C SER A 250 -63.79 6.62 18.27
N ALA A 251 -64.18 6.32 17.03
CA ALA A 251 -65.46 6.76 16.48
C ALA A 251 -66.64 6.23 17.31
N HIS A 252 -66.70 4.92 17.58
CA HIS A 252 -67.75 4.33 18.42
C HIS A 252 -67.71 4.85 19.86
N LYS A 253 -66.53 5.20 20.40
CA LYS A 253 -66.42 5.85 21.72
C LYS A 253 -67.12 7.20 21.76
N THR A 254 -66.91 8.03 20.75
CA THR A 254 -67.60 9.33 20.67
C THR A 254 -69.11 9.18 20.51
N ALA A 255 -69.57 8.18 19.75
CA ALA A 255 -70.98 7.84 19.62
C ALA A 255 -71.58 7.28 20.94
N GLU A 256 -70.85 6.40 21.64
CA GLU A 256 -71.21 5.88 22.96
C GLU A 256 -71.34 7.02 23.98
N ASP A 257 -70.37 7.92 24.03
CA ASP A 257 -70.36 9.08 24.93
C ASP A 257 -71.57 9.99 24.65
N ALA A 258 -71.91 10.20 23.37
CA ALA A 258 -73.09 10.95 22.97
C ALA A 258 -74.40 10.23 23.37
N ALA A 259 -74.50 8.92 23.17
CA ALA A 259 -75.66 8.11 23.57
C ALA A 259 -75.84 8.10 25.09
N ARG A 260 -74.72 7.96 25.84
CA ARG A 260 -74.67 8.04 27.29
C ARG A 260 -75.12 9.41 27.81
N GLY A 261 -74.65 10.49 27.16
CA GLY A 261 -75.09 11.84 27.46
C GLY A 261 -76.60 12.02 27.28
N ARG A 262 -77.16 11.54 26.17
CA ARG A 262 -78.62 11.54 25.94
C ARG A 262 -79.37 10.78 27.04
N LEU A 263 -78.85 9.63 27.48
CA LEU A 263 -79.45 8.82 28.52
C LEU A 263 -79.46 9.54 29.88
N TYR A 264 -78.33 10.16 30.26
CA TYR A 264 -78.21 10.92 31.50
C TYR A 264 -79.11 12.15 31.55
N VAL A 265 -79.42 12.75 30.42
CA VAL A 265 -80.37 13.88 30.32
C VAL A 265 -81.82 13.39 30.28
N PHE A 266 -82.09 12.29 29.56
CA PHE A 266 -83.44 11.76 29.38
C PHE A 266 -84.09 11.31 30.69
N PHE A 267 -83.41 10.50 31.51
CA PHE A 267 -84.03 9.95 32.72
C PHE A 267 -84.46 11.01 33.76
N PRO A 268 -83.66 12.04 34.08
CA PRO A 268 -84.09 13.13 34.96
C PRO A 268 -85.26 13.92 34.37
N ILE A 269 -85.23 14.26 33.08
CA ILE A 269 -86.32 14.98 32.41
C ILE A 269 -87.60 14.14 32.40
N ALA A 270 -87.49 12.85 32.11
CA ALA A 270 -88.59 11.91 32.14
C ALA A 270 -89.19 11.78 33.56
N LEU A 271 -88.35 11.71 34.60
CA LEU A 271 -88.80 11.64 35.99
C LEU A 271 -89.55 12.92 36.39
N VAL A 272 -89.02 14.10 36.05
CA VAL A 272 -89.70 15.38 36.28
C VAL A 272 -90.99 15.45 35.48
N GLY A 273 -90.99 15.05 34.21
CA GLY A 273 -92.17 15.05 33.34
C GLY A 273 -93.29 14.15 33.85
N ILE A 274 -92.97 12.92 34.29
CA ILE A 274 -93.94 12.01 34.92
C ILE A 274 -94.45 12.61 36.23
N SER A 275 -93.57 13.18 37.05
CA SER A 275 -93.95 13.80 38.33
C SER A 275 -94.89 14.99 38.15
N LEU A 276 -94.62 15.85 37.17
CA LEU A 276 -95.48 16.99 36.82
C LEU A 276 -96.81 16.53 36.21
N ALA A 277 -96.80 15.54 35.31
CA ALA A 277 -98.02 14.97 34.75
C ALA A 277 -98.90 14.36 35.85
N PHE A 278 -98.29 13.61 36.78
CA PHE A 278 -98.98 13.03 37.93
C PHE A 278 -99.54 14.11 38.86
N ALA A 279 -98.77 15.15 39.18
CA ALA A 279 -99.21 16.26 40.01
C ALA A 279 -100.33 17.09 39.36
N ALA A 280 -100.24 17.36 38.06
CA ALA A 280 -101.26 18.09 37.30
C ALA A 280 -102.58 17.31 37.20
N VAL A 281 -102.49 16.01 36.91
CA VAL A 281 -103.64 15.09 36.93
C VAL A 281 -104.26 15.01 38.32
N GLY A 282 -103.43 14.83 39.36
CA GLY A 282 -103.88 14.79 40.75
C GLY A 282 -104.59 16.09 41.15
N ALA A 283 -104.00 17.25 40.84
CA ALA A 283 -104.60 18.54 41.11
C ALA A 283 -105.91 18.75 40.32
N ALA A 284 -105.99 18.31 39.06
CA ALA A 284 -107.21 18.41 38.26
C ALA A 284 -108.35 17.53 38.80
N LEU A 285 -108.03 16.31 39.28
CA LEU A 285 -109.00 15.37 39.83
C LEU A 285 -109.44 15.71 41.27
N LEU A 286 -108.62 16.44 42.04
CA LEU A 286 -108.90 16.85 43.42
C LEU A 286 -109.53 18.26 43.55
N ARG A 287 -109.81 18.95 42.43
CA ARG A 287 -110.46 20.28 42.46
C ARG A 287 -111.87 20.19 43.07
N PRO A 288 -112.25 21.11 43.99
CA PRO A 288 -113.57 21.10 44.60
C PRO A 288 -114.67 21.42 43.58
N GLY A 289 -115.63 20.50 43.42
CA GLY A 289 -116.77 20.55 42.50
C GLY A 289 -117.55 19.22 42.50
N PRO A 290 -118.65 19.05 41.74
CA PRO A 290 -119.27 17.74 41.57
C PRO A 290 -118.22 16.79 40.96
N GLY A 291 -117.86 15.75 41.70
CA GLY A 291 -116.73 14.88 41.38
C GLY A 291 -116.82 14.32 39.95
N PRO A 292 -115.67 14.13 39.25
CA PRO A 292 -115.68 13.66 37.88
C PRO A 292 -116.30 12.26 37.79
N ALA A 293 -117.06 11.99 36.72
CA ALA A 293 -117.70 10.69 36.51
C ALA A 293 -116.66 9.56 36.44
N THR A 294 -117.01 8.35 36.88
CA THR A 294 -116.13 7.15 36.84
C THR A 294 -115.39 6.95 35.50
N PRO A 295 -115.99 7.21 34.32
CA PRO A 295 -115.28 7.11 33.04
C PRO A 295 -114.07 8.05 32.91
N VAL A 296 -114.07 9.23 33.55
CA VAL A 296 -112.98 10.20 33.49
C VAL A 296 -111.73 9.68 34.20
N TYR A 297 -111.88 9.03 35.36
CA TYR A 297 -110.76 8.40 36.06
C TYR A 297 -110.11 7.29 35.22
N VAL A 298 -110.91 6.51 34.50
CA VAL A 298 -110.42 5.44 33.62
C VAL A 298 -109.63 6.02 32.44
N VAL A 299 -110.16 7.03 31.76
CA VAL A 299 -109.48 7.66 30.61
C VAL A 299 -108.18 8.34 31.03
N VAL A 300 -108.18 9.06 32.16
CA VAL A 300 -107.00 9.79 32.65
C VAL A 300 -105.92 8.84 33.15
N SER A 301 -106.28 7.77 33.88
CA SER A 301 -105.33 6.75 34.31
C SER A 301 -104.75 5.95 33.13
N ALA A 302 -105.57 5.59 32.15
CA ALA A 302 -105.12 4.95 30.91
C ALA A 302 -104.18 5.86 30.10
N GLY A 303 -104.48 7.16 30.02
CA GLY A 303 -103.62 8.16 29.38
C GLY A 303 -102.26 8.29 30.08
N LEU A 304 -102.24 8.36 31.41
CA LEU A 304 -101.01 8.44 32.20
C LEU A 304 -100.17 7.16 32.09
N ALA A 305 -100.82 5.99 32.11
CA ALA A 305 -100.16 4.70 31.90
C ALA A 305 -99.55 4.59 30.50
N THR A 306 -100.26 5.04 29.46
CA THR A 306 -99.76 5.07 28.08
C THR A 306 -98.56 6.03 27.94
N PHE A 307 -98.63 7.21 28.58
CA PHE A 307 -97.53 8.17 28.60
C PHE A 307 -96.28 7.62 29.30
N ALA A 308 -96.44 6.99 30.46
CA ALA A 308 -95.35 6.32 31.17
C ALA A 308 -94.77 5.15 30.34
N GLY A 309 -95.62 4.38 29.67
CA GLY A 309 -95.22 3.31 28.75
C GLY A 309 -94.41 3.82 27.56
N LEU A 310 -94.80 4.96 26.97
CA LEU A 310 -94.04 5.60 25.89
C LEU A 310 -92.65 6.06 26.36
N ILE A 311 -92.56 6.69 27.53
CA ILE A 311 -91.29 7.10 28.13
C ILE A 311 -90.40 5.88 28.36
N PHE A 312 -90.95 4.80 28.91
CA PHE A 312 -90.22 3.56 29.13
C PHE A 312 -89.72 2.95 27.82
N TRP A 313 -90.55 2.96 26.77
CA TRP A 313 -90.18 2.48 25.44
C TRP A 313 -89.04 3.30 24.84
N VAL A 314 -89.09 4.65 24.93
CA VAL A 314 -87.99 5.53 24.49
C VAL A 314 -86.72 5.28 25.31
N GLY A 315 -86.83 5.13 26.63
CA GLY A 315 -85.71 4.80 27.50
C GLY A 315 -85.04 3.49 27.09
N ARG A 316 -85.83 2.44 26.83
CA ARG A 316 -85.34 1.15 26.31
C ARG A 316 -84.59 1.30 24.99
N LEU A 317 -85.11 2.10 24.06
CA LEU A 317 -84.46 2.36 22.78
C LEU A 317 -83.11 3.06 22.95
N LEU A 318 -83.04 4.08 23.82
CA LEU A 318 -81.80 4.80 24.12
C LEU A 318 -80.76 3.92 24.80
N THR A 319 -81.18 3.07 25.76
CA THR A 319 -80.28 2.09 26.39
C THR A 319 -79.75 1.07 25.38
N ARG A 320 -80.60 0.58 24.46
CA ARG A 320 -80.17 -0.33 23.39
C ARG A 320 -79.13 0.34 22.47
N LEU A 321 -79.36 1.60 22.09
CA LEU A 321 -78.40 2.36 21.27
C LEU A 321 -77.05 2.54 21.98
N TYR A 322 -77.06 2.88 23.27
CA TYR A 322 -75.84 2.96 24.08
C TYR A 322 -75.09 1.62 24.13
N LEU A 323 -75.80 0.52 24.41
CA LEU A 323 -75.21 -0.82 24.47
C LEU A 323 -74.65 -1.26 23.11
N SER A 324 -75.29 -0.87 22.00
CA SER A 324 -74.79 -1.12 20.64
C SER A 324 -73.40 -0.49 20.43
N GLU A 325 -73.30 0.82 20.64
CA GLU A 325 -72.05 1.56 20.46
C GLU A 325 -70.96 1.08 21.42
N HIS A 326 -71.35 0.72 22.66
CA HIS A 326 -70.43 0.16 23.65
C HIS A 326 -69.84 -1.18 23.20
N HIS A 327 -70.68 -2.10 22.70
CA HIS A 327 -70.21 -3.39 22.20
C HIS A 327 -69.35 -3.24 20.94
N LEU A 328 -69.75 -2.37 19.99
CA LEU A 328 -68.99 -2.11 18.77
C LEU A 328 -67.63 -1.48 19.06
N ARG A 329 -67.54 -0.57 20.04
CA ARG A 329 -66.26 -0.06 20.52
C ARG A 329 -65.41 -1.18 21.11
N LYS A 330 -65.98 -2.01 22.00
CA LYS A 330 -65.25 -3.10 22.65
C LYS A 330 -64.71 -4.13 21.65
N ASP A 331 -65.51 -4.53 20.68
CA ASP A 331 -65.08 -5.41 19.59
C ASP A 331 -63.96 -4.76 18.75
N ALA A 332 -64.04 -3.45 18.47
CA ALA A 332 -62.97 -2.74 17.77
C ALA A 332 -61.67 -2.64 18.59
N GLU A 333 -61.75 -2.37 19.90
CA GLU A 333 -60.60 -2.37 20.83
C GLU A 333 -59.95 -3.77 20.91
N GLU A 334 -60.76 -4.82 21.02
CA GLU A 334 -60.27 -6.20 21.04
C GLU A 334 -59.54 -6.57 19.75
N ARG A 335 -60.08 -6.17 18.58
CA ARG A 335 -59.43 -6.39 17.28
C ARG A 335 -58.16 -5.57 17.09
N GLU A 336 -58.12 -4.35 17.60
CA GLU A 336 -56.89 -3.53 17.62
C GLU A 336 -55.79 -4.22 18.43
N VAL A 337 -56.11 -4.67 19.65
CA VAL A 337 -55.17 -5.38 20.52
C VAL A 337 -54.72 -6.69 19.86
N MET A 338 -55.64 -7.50 19.34
CA MET A 338 -55.30 -8.76 18.65
C MET A 338 -54.39 -8.52 17.43
N THR A 339 -54.66 -7.50 16.62
CA THR A 339 -53.84 -7.16 15.44
C THR A 339 -52.45 -6.70 15.87
N THR A 340 -52.36 -5.90 16.93
CA THR A 340 -51.10 -5.40 17.49
C THR A 340 -50.28 -6.52 18.15
N THR A 341 -50.94 -7.44 18.85
CA THR A 341 -50.29 -8.63 19.42
C THR A 341 -49.79 -9.57 18.33
N TYR A 342 -50.57 -9.79 17.27
CA TYR A 342 -50.14 -10.55 16.10
C TYR A 342 -48.90 -9.94 15.44
N LEU A 343 -48.91 -8.62 15.27
CA LEU A 343 -47.76 -7.83 14.79
C LEU A 343 -46.51 -8.07 15.62
N ALA A 344 -46.63 -7.99 16.96
CA ALA A 344 -45.52 -8.22 17.87
C ALA A 344 -44.97 -9.64 17.80
N LEU A 345 -45.86 -10.65 17.77
CA LEU A 345 -45.47 -12.07 17.66
C LEU A 345 -44.83 -12.42 16.31
N THR A 346 -45.30 -11.80 15.23
CA THR A 346 -44.74 -11.97 13.88
C THR A 346 -43.34 -11.36 13.80
N ARG A 347 -43.14 -10.17 14.38
CA ARG A 347 -41.83 -9.49 14.44
C ARG A 347 -40.78 -10.34 15.16
N ASP A 348 -41.16 -10.97 16.26
CA ASP A 348 -40.23 -11.73 17.11
C ASP A 348 -40.06 -13.20 16.63
N GLN A 349 -40.57 -13.56 15.44
CA GLN A 349 -40.64 -14.93 14.89
C GLN A 349 -41.20 -15.97 15.88
N ALA A 350 -42.02 -15.52 16.82
CA ALA A 350 -42.46 -16.33 17.96
C ALA A 350 -43.74 -17.13 17.70
N ALA A 351 -44.43 -16.90 16.58
CA ALA A 351 -45.68 -17.58 16.23
C ALA A 351 -45.49 -18.58 15.08
N ASP A 352 -45.85 -19.84 15.33
CA ASP A 352 -45.90 -20.91 14.32
C ASP A 352 -47.10 -20.70 13.37
N GLU A 353 -47.10 -21.36 12.21
CA GLU A 353 -48.14 -21.23 11.17
C GLU A 353 -49.55 -21.58 11.72
N LYS A 354 -49.61 -22.50 12.67
CA LYS A 354 -50.86 -22.87 13.38
C LYS A 354 -51.39 -21.72 14.24
N ASP A 355 -50.51 -21.00 14.92
CA ASP A 355 -50.88 -19.85 15.77
C ASP A 355 -51.38 -18.69 14.90
N ARG A 356 -50.77 -18.49 13.73
CA ARG A 356 -51.22 -17.50 12.74
C ARG A 356 -52.65 -17.77 12.28
N HIS A 357 -52.98 -19.02 11.95
CA HIS A 357 -54.34 -19.39 11.54
C HIS A 357 -55.37 -19.15 12.66
N ILE A 358 -55.04 -19.47 13.91
CA ILE A 358 -55.93 -19.24 15.07
C ILE A 358 -56.19 -17.74 15.24
N ILE A 359 -55.15 -16.90 15.22
CA ILE A 359 -55.28 -15.46 15.43
C ILE A 359 -56.04 -14.80 14.28
N LEU A 360 -55.76 -15.17 13.02
CA LEU A 360 -56.50 -14.66 11.86
C LEU A 360 -57.97 -15.07 11.90
N SER A 361 -58.27 -16.31 12.31
CA SER A 361 -59.67 -16.76 12.45
C SER A 361 -60.44 -15.99 13.54
N ALA A 362 -59.76 -15.59 14.62
CA ALA A 362 -60.33 -14.73 15.65
C ALA A 362 -60.56 -13.29 15.15
N LEU A 363 -59.60 -12.72 14.41
CA LEU A 363 -59.67 -11.37 13.83
C LEU A 363 -60.78 -11.20 12.78
N PHE A 364 -60.98 -12.21 11.94
CA PHE A 364 -61.98 -12.18 10.87
C PHE A 364 -63.35 -12.73 11.27
N ARG A 365 -63.57 -13.06 12.55
CA ARG A 365 -64.89 -13.48 13.02
C ARG A 365 -65.89 -12.33 12.83
N ASN A 366 -67.07 -12.65 12.30
CA ASN A 366 -68.16 -11.67 12.25
C ASN A 366 -68.57 -11.25 13.65
N SER A 367 -68.63 -9.94 13.87
CA SER A 367 -69.16 -9.37 15.12
C SER A 367 -70.64 -9.72 15.21
N SER A 368 -71.03 -10.49 16.23
CA SER A 368 -72.44 -10.75 16.50
C SER A 368 -73.01 -9.51 17.16
N ASP A 369 -73.63 -8.62 16.37
CA ASP A 369 -74.44 -7.55 16.95
C ASP A 369 -75.62 -8.20 17.69
N GLY A 370 -75.53 -8.21 19.03
CA GLY A 370 -76.49 -8.87 19.91
C GLY A 370 -77.90 -8.30 19.85
N ILE A 371 -78.10 -7.22 19.09
CA ILE A 371 -79.36 -6.48 19.01
C ILE A 371 -80.37 -7.13 18.05
N VAL A 372 -79.92 -7.85 17.02
CA VAL A 372 -80.83 -8.43 16.00
C VAL A 372 -81.54 -9.71 16.50
N LYS A 373 -81.09 -10.32 17.59
CA LYS A 373 -81.67 -11.57 18.11
C LYS A 373 -82.86 -11.38 19.06
N GLU A 374 -83.09 -10.16 19.54
CA GLU A 374 -84.05 -9.83 20.60
C GLU A 374 -85.37 -9.19 20.08
N ASP A 375 -85.63 -9.25 18.77
CA ASP A 375 -86.86 -8.70 18.17
C ASP A 375 -88.06 -9.69 18.20
N GLY A 376 -87.95 -10.81 18.92
CA GLY A 376 -89.08 -11.64 19.30
C GLY A 376 -89.82 -11.05 20.50
N GLY A 377 -90.86 -10.24 20.22
CA GLY A 377 -91.61 -9.50 21.22
C GLY A 377 -92.37 -10.33 22.28
N VAL A 378 -92.64 -9.63 23.39
CA VAL A 378 -93.42 -10.03 24.58
C VAL A 378 -92.79 -11.18 25.37
N ASP A 379 -92.26 -10.86 26.56
CA ASP A 379 -91.86 -11.86 27.55
C ASP A 379 -92.97 -12.93 27.70
N PRO A 380 -92.69 -14.23 27.44
CA PRO A 380 -93.69 -15.30 27.51
C PRO A 380 -94.36 -15.39 28.89
N THR A 381 -93.73 -14.83 29.92
CA THR A 381 -94.23 -14.70 31.28
C THR A 381 -95.44 -13.74 31.40
N MET A 382 -95.48 -12.64 30.64
CA MET A 382 -96.58 -11.66 30.70
C MET A 382 -97.80 -12.14 29.90
N ALA A 383 -97.58 -12.71 28.71
CA ALA A 383 -98.64 -13.33 27.91
C ALA A 383 -99.27 -14.55 28.64
N GLY A 384 -98.46 -15.32 29.38
CA GLY A 384 -98.92 -16.44 30.19
C GLY A 384 -99.78 -16.04 31.41
N MET A 385 -99.54 -14.88 32.01
CA MET A 385 -100.36 -14.37 33.12
C MET A 385 -101.72 -13.85 32.67
N VAL A 386 -101.80 -13.19 31.51
CA VAL A 386 -103.07 -12.72 30.94
C VAL A 386 -103.95 -13.90 30.47
N ALA A 387 -103.34 -14.94 29.89
CA ALA A 387 -104.06 -16.15 29.51
C ALA A 387 -104.65 -16.91 30.70
N ARG A 388 -104.00 -16.88 31.87
CA ARG A 388 -104.53 -17.49 33.11
C ARG A 388 -105.66 -16.69 33.77
N LEU A 389 -105.70 -15.38 33.58
CA LEU A 389 -106.78 -14.51 34.09
C LEU A 389 -108.06 -14.56 33.23
N GLY A 390 -107.95 -14.93 31.94
CA GLY A 390 -109.10 -15.06 31.03
C GLY A 390 -109.82 -16.41 31.06
N MET A 391 -109.22 -17.46 31.63
CA MET A 391 -109.79 -18.84 31.69
C MET A 391 -110.46 -19.18 33.02
N GLY A 392 -110.67 -18.20 33.91
CA GLY A 392 -111.39 -18.36 35.17
C GLY A 392 -112.79 -17.75 35.12
N ARG A 393 -113.66 -18.24 34.24
CA ARG A 393 -115.11 -18.00 34.31
C ARG A 393 -115.90 -19.19 33.80
#